data_AF-A0A814W2L4-F1
#
_entry.id   AF-A0A814W2L4-F1
#
_cell.length_a   1.000
_cell.length_b   1.000
_cell.length_c   1.000
_cell.angle_alpha   90.00
_cell.angle_beta   90.00
_cell.angle_gamma   90.00
#
_symmetry.space_group_name_H-M   'P 1'
#
loop_
_entity.id
_entity.type
_entity.pdbx_description
1 polymer ?
#
loop_
_entity_poly.entity_id
_entity_poly.type
_entity_poly.pdbx_seq_one_letter_code
_entity_poly.pdbx_strand_id
1 'polypeptide(L)'
;MISNEALKEINKAINTYIETNSIYGCMDRTSNSFNWIANINDKTCNQNVANIQFAGLILSCDIKWNSNNDSTYRLNDMCNDLKKTNFYTNNEQCPSSFSKTLIYSSIKILSIEKIENYGCGFLWLSTCTRSTPIGIATRTINLYSCTKNNSGLSQYIFGGSYSSNKINFLTNEKSCQTGFTPVSLINGINICLTQQIVNPPNIFKFGGIFSCQTNNSDICPIGFSPYIIGLIDTDCNLYACLQLKAQDIKLLPTISLPPYFNIIDQLTSPSINISNNIINGKLISILQMAPITIDQSLNLAIKSQFISWILFLPMVKYFIF
;
A
#
# COMPACT_ATOMS: atom_id res chain seq x y z
N MET A 1 22.70 17.99 18.60
CA MET A 1 22.07 16.73 19.07
C MET A 1 20.93 16.40 18.14
N ILE A 2 20.87 15.17 17.62
CA ILE A 2 19.65 14.64 17.01
C ILE A 2 18.66 14.38 18.17
N SER A 3 17.38 14.72 18.01
CA SER A 3 16.39 14.41 19.06
C SER A 3 16.20 12.90 19.18
N ASN A 4 15.85 12.41 20.38
CA ASN A 4 15.58 10.98 20.59
C ASN A 4 14.46 10.46 19.66
N GLU A 5 13.54 11.34 19.26
CA GLU A 5 12.47 11.07 18.30
C GLU A 5 13.00 10.93 16.86
N ALA A 6 13.86 11.84 16.39
CA ALA A 6 14.49 11.70 15.07
C ALA A 6 15.40 10.46 15.00
N LEU A 7 16.10 10.11 16.09
CA LEU A 7 16.87 8.87 16.16
C LEU A 7 15.97 7.62 16.07
N LYS A 8 14.79 7.64 16.69
CA LYS A 8 13.80 6.55 16.63
C LYS A 8 13.30 6.34 15.19
N GLU A 9 12.93 7.40 14.47
CA GLU A 9 12.46 7.27 13.09
C GLU A 9 13.57 6.88 12.10
N ILE A 10 14.81 7.33 12.31
CA ILE A 10 15.98 6.84 11.56
C ILE A 10 16.17 5.33 11.78
N ASN A 11 16.15 4.87 13.03
CA ASN A 11 16.27 3.44 13.34
C ASN A 11 15.11 2.63 12.77
N LYS A 12 13.87 3.17 12.78
CA LYS A 12 12.71 2.55 12.13
C LYS A 12 12.96 2.38 10.63
N ALA A 13 13.40 3.42 9.93
CA ALA A 13 13.69 3.35 8.50
C ALA A 13 14.81 2.37 8.15
N ILE A 14 15.88 2.30 8.96
CA ILE A 14 16.96 1.31 8.83
C ILE A 14 16.43 -0.11 9.01
N ASN A 15 15.63 -0.36 10.05
CA ASN A 15 15.02 -1.67 10.28
C ASN A 15 14.10 -2.08 9.12
N THR A 16 13.25 -1.17 8.63
CA THR A 16 12.42 -1.43 7.45
C THR A 16 13.25 -1.76 6.21
N TYR A 17 14.40 -1.09 5.98
CA TYR A 17 15.32 -1.46 4.90
C TYR A 17 15.88 -2.88 5.06
N ILE A 18 16.32 -3.23 6.27
CA ILE A 18 16.88 -4.56 6.58
C ILE A 18 15.81 -5.64 6.39
N GLU A 19 14.62 -5.46 6.99
CA GLU A 19 13.50 -6.40 6.87
C GLU A 19 13.05 -6.56 5.41
N THR A 20 12.94 -5.46 4.66
CA THR A 20 12.51 -5.49 3.24
C THR A 20 13.48 -6.28 2.35
N ASN A 21 14.76 -6.34 2.72
CA ASN A 21 15.81 -7.08 2.01
C ASN A 21 16.22 -8.39 2.70
N SER A 22 15.52 -8.79 3.77
CA SER A 22 15.74 -10.05 4.48
C SER A 22 14.92 -11.17 3.83
N ILE A 23 15.62 -12.13 3.24
CA ILE A 23 15.05 -13.33 2.63
C ILE A 23 15.41 -14.50 3.54
N TYR A 24 14.45 -14.84 4.39
CA TYR A 24 14.54 -16.00 5.28
C TYR A 24 14.42 -17.29 4.46
N GLY A 25 15.09 -18.36 4.88
CA GLY A 25 14.90 -19.68 4.27
C GLY A 25 15.88 -20.74 4.73
N CYS A 26 15.62 -21.98 4.36
CA CYS A 26 16.56 -23.07 4.59
C CYS A 26 17.81 -22.89 3.73
N MET A 27 18.96 -22.68 4.36
CA MET A 27 20.26 -22.51 3.67
C MET A 27 21.06 -23.82 3.51
N ASP A 28 20.53 -24.95 3.97
CA ASP A 28 21.13 -26.28 3.79
C ASP A 28 20.89 -26.81 2.37
N ARG A 29 21.98 -26.88 1.58
CA ARG A 29 21.98 -27.36 0.19
C ARG A 29 21.53 -28.82 0.02
N THR A 30 21.53 -29.61 1.10
CA THR A 30 21.11 -31.01 1.07
C THR A 30 19.61 -31.21 1.34
N SER A 31 18.92 -30.16 1.83
CA SER A 31 17.48 -30.22 2.08
C SER A 31 16.64 -30.01 0.81
N ASN A 32 15.55 -30.77 0.68
CA ASN A 32 14.51 -30.54 -0.33
C ASN A 32 13.83 -29.16 -0.21
N SER A 33 13.97 -28.48 0.94
CA SER A 33 13.47 -27.13 1.18
C SER A 33 14.53 -26.04 0.93
N PHE A 34 15.70 -26.37 0.36
CA PHE A 34 16.78 -25.42 0.13
C PHE A 34 16.33 -24.20 -0.69
N ASN A 35 16.40 -23.03 -0.05
CA ASN A 35 16.04 -21.75 -0.62
C ASN A 35 17.31 -21.01 -1.04
N TRP A 36 17.68 -21.11 -2.31
CA TRP A 36 18.95 -20.60 -2.83
C TRP A 36 19.09 -19.08 -2.82
N ILE A 37 17.99 -18.33 -2.67
CA ILE A 37 17.99 -16.86 -2.52
C ILE A 37 17.93 -16.40 -1.06
N ALA A 38 17.85 -17.33 -0.10
CA ALA A 38 17.83 -16.98 1.31
C ALA A 38 19.17 -16.40 1.77
N ASN A 39 19.12 -15.25 2.45
CA ASN A 39 20.27 -14.62 3.12
C ASN A 39 20.21 -14.76 4.65
N ILE A 40 19.11 -15.28 5.22
CA ILE A 40 18.97 -15.60 6.64
C ILE A 40 18.44 -17.03 6.82
N ASN A 41 19.12 -17.84 7.64
CA ASN A 41 18.70 -19.21 7.93
C ASN A 41 17.51 -19.23 8.91
N ASP A 42 16.36 -19.73 8.45
CA ASP A 42 15.13 -19.85 9.25
C ASP A 42 15.01 -21.16 10.05
N LYS A 43 15.96 -22.09 9.86
CA LYS A 43 15.98 -23.45 10.46
C LYS A 43 14.82 -24.35 10.02
N THR A 44 14.07 -24.01 8.96
CA THR A 44 12.90 -24.79 8.48
C THR A 44 13.25 -25.95 7.53
N CYS A 45 14.52 -26.39 7.52
CA CYS A 45 15.02 -27.41 6.59
C CYS A 45 14.39 -28.81 6.73
N ASN A 46 13.72 -29.10 7.85
CA ASN A 46 13.09 -30.40 8.14
C ASN A 46 11.61 -30.41 7.74
N GLN A 47 11.11 -31.52 7.22
CA GLN A 47 9.84 -31.54 6.48
C GLN A 47 8.62 -31.78 7.36
N ASN A 48 7.60 -30.92 7.24
CA ASN A 48 6.20 -31.31 7.40
C ASN A 48 5.31 -30.36 6.58
N VAL A 49 4.93 -30.79 5.37
CA VAL A 49 4.36 -29.89 4.35
C VAL A 49 2.85 -29.72 4.55
N ALA A 50 2.46 -28.74 5.36
CA ALA A 50 1.10 -28.20 5.32
C ALA A 50 0.94 -27.34 4.05
N ASN A 51 0.46 -27.95 2.96
CA ASN A 51 0.00 -27.15 1.81
C ASN A 51 -1.26 -26.38 2.23
N ILE A 52 -1.22 -25.06 2.06
CA ILE A 52 -2.38 -24.20 2.28
C ILE A 52 -2.79 -23.68 0.90
N GLN A 53 -4.02 -23.99 0.49
CA GLN A 53 -4.58 -23.44 -0.74
C GLN A 53 -4.99 -21.99 -0.49
N PHE A 54 -4.70 -21.12 -1.45
CA PHE A 54 -5.03 -19.70 -1.41
C PHE A 54 -6.04 -19.35 -2.48
N ALA A 55 -7.04 -18.56 -2.13
CA ALA A 55 -8.14 -18.18 -2.99
C ALA A 55 -8.38 -16.65 -3.00
N GLY A 56 -7.32 -15.86 -2.86
CA GLY A 56 -7.39 -14.39 -2.94
C GLY A 56 -7.55 -13.68 -1.59
N LEU A 57 -7.61 -12.36 -1.66
CA LEU A 57 -7.81 -11.45 -0.52
C LEU A 57 -9.13 -10.68 -0.68
N ILE A 58 -9.63 -10.16 0.43
CA ILE A 58 -10.78 -9.24 0.48
C ILE A 58 -10.38 -8.08 1.39
N LEU A 59 -10.54 -6.84 0.93
CA LEU A 59 -10.28 -5.63 1.71
C LEU A 59 -11.61 -4.91 1.92
N SER A 60 -12.11 -4.88 3.15
CA SER A 60 -13.29 -4.08 3.53
C SER A 60 -12.86 -2.73 4.11
N CYS A 61 -13.71 -1.73 3.91
CA CYS A 61 -13.52 -0.38 4.42
C CYS A 61 -14.86 0.17 4.89
N ASP A 62 -14.96 0.47 6.18
CA ASP A 62 -16.16 0.96 6.83
C ASP A 62 -15.89 2.34 7.43
N ILE A 63 -16.84 3.27 7.30
CA ILE A 63 -16.73 4.60 7.89
C ILE A 63 -17.92 4.86 8.81
N LYS A 64 -17.61 5.31 10.03
CA LYS A 64 -18.61 5.70 11.03
C LYS A 64 -18.46 7.18 11.32
N TRP A 65 -19.55 7.91 11.19
CA TRP A 65 -19.65 9.35 11.40
C TRP A 65 -20.87 9.63 12.28
N ASN A 66 -20.71 10.53 13.26
CA ASN A 66 -21.78 10.92 14.16
C ASN A 66 -22.27 12.33 13.80
N SER A 67 -23.11 12.44 12.78
CA SER A 67 -23.90 13.65 12.52
C SER A 67 -25.37 13.28 12.38
N ASN A 68 -26.22 14.05 13.05
CA ASN A 68 -27.66 13.94 12.97
C ASN A 68 -28.24 14.54 11.68
N ASN A 69 -27.43 15.25 10.88
CA ASN A 69 -27.90 15.94 9.68
C ASN A 69 -26.92 15.90 8.50
N ASP A 70 -27.57 15.90 7.34
CA ASP A 70 -27.10 16.18 5.99
C ASP A 70 -26.32 15.06 5.24
N SER A 71 -26.88 14.69 4.08
CA SER A 71 -26.40 13.64 3.17
C SER A 71 -25.52 14.20 2.04
N THR A 72 -25.14 15.48 2.13
CA THR A 72 -24.32 16.20 1.15
C THR A 72 -22.82 15.92 1.24
N TYR A 73 -22.36 15.23 2.29
CA TYR A 73 -20.94 14.94 2.51
C TYR A 73 -20.46 13.69 1.76
N ARG A 74 -19.32 13.80 1.07
CA ARG A 74 -18.65 12.73 0.30
C ARG A 74 -17.95 11.68 1.20
N LEU A 75 -18.67 11.14 2.18
CA LEU A 75 -18.20 10.05 3.05
C LEU A 75 -17.87 8.78 2.24
N ASN A 76 -18.63 8.50 1.17
CA ASN A 76 -18.42 7.33 0.32
C ASN A 76 -17.05 7.37 -0.39
N ASP A 77 -16.60 8.54 -0.84
CA ASP A 77 -15.33 8.70 -1.56
C ASP A 77 -14.12 8.21 -0.72
N MET A 78 -14.21 8.27 0.62
CA MET A 78 -13.12 7.92 1.53
C MET A 78 -12.82 6.40 1.64
N CYS A 79 -13.70 5.55 1.10
CA CYS A 79 -13.55 4.10 1.06
C CYS A 79 -13.62 3.49 -0.36
N ASN A 80 -14.01 4.25 -1.38
CA ASN A 80 -14.20 3.75 -2.75
C ASN A 80 -12.95 3.03 -3.29
N ASP A 81 -11.77 3.63 -3.15
CA ASP A 81 -10.51 3.04 -3.62
C ASP A 81 -9.98 1.91 -2.74
N LEU A 82 -10.50 1.77 -1.51
CA LEU A 82 -10.04 0.81 -0.51
C LEU A 82 -10.88 -0.47 -0.47
N LYS A 83 -12.14 -0.45 -0.92
CA LYS A 83 -12.94 -1.67 -1.02
C LYS A 83 -12.43 -2.53 -2.18
N LYS A 84 -11.91 -3.73 -1.87
CA LYS A 84 -11.50 -4.74 -2.86
C LYS A 84 -12.23 -6.05 -2.59
N THR A 85 -13.09 -6.45 -3.51
CA THR A 85 -13.73 -7.78 -3.52
C THR A 85 -12.72 -8.87 -3.82
N ASN A 86 -13.06 -10.12 -3.52
CA ASN A 86 -12.28 -11.27 -3.92
C ASN A 86 -12.26 -11.37 -5.46
N PHE A 87 -11.07 -11.46 -6.05
CA PHE A 87 -10.86 -11.50 -7.50
C PHE A 87 -11.58 -12.66 -8.22
N TYR A 88 -11.78 -13.80 -7.56
CA TYR A 88 -12.35 -15.00 -8.18
C TYR A 88 -13.88 -15.11 -8.02
N THR A 89 -14.46 -14.48 -7.00
CA THR A 89 -15.92 -14.47 -6.78
C THR A 89 -16.60 -13.14 -7.12
N ASN A 90 -15.81 -12.08 -7.32
CA ASN A 90 -16.26 -10.69 -7.47
C ASN A 90 -17.17 -10.20 -6.33
N ASN A 91 -17.04 -10.76 -5.13
CA ASN A 91 -17.81 -10.37 -3.95
C ASN A 91 -16.96 -10.38 -2.65
N GLU A 92 -17.57 -10.07 -1.50
CA GLU A 92 -16.88 -10.04 -0.20
C GLU A 92 -16.80 -11.41 0.52
N GLN A 93 -17.04 -12.50 -0.21
CA GLN A 93 -16.97 -13.87 0.28
C GLN A 93 -15.83 -14.65 -0.39
N CYS A 94 -15.31 -15.64 0.31
CA CYS A 94 -14.35 -16.59 -0.26
C CYS A 94 -15.06 -17.62 -1.14
N PRO A 95 -14.36 -18.21 -2.14
CA PRO A 95 -14.89 -19.36 -2.88
C PRO A 95 -15.33 -20.51 -1.97
N SER A 96 -16.28 -21.31 -2.45
CA SER A 96 -16.81 -22.47 -1.71
C SER A 96 -15.70 -23.37 -1.18
N SER A 97 -15.78 -23.76 0.10
CA SER A 97 -14.80 -24.54 0.88
C SER A 97 -13.50 -23.82 1.31
N PHE A 98 -13.37 -22.51 1.11
CA PHE A 98 -12.31 -21.69 1.69
C PHE A 98 -12.82 -20.90 2.92
N SER A 99 -12.00 -20.80 3.96
CA SER A 99 -12.28 -19.98 5.15
C SER A 99 -11.81 -18.54 4.98
N LYS A 100 -12.64 -17.59 5.42
CA LYS A 100 -12.32 -16.15 5.48
C LYS A 100 -11.67 -15.83 6.84
N THR A 101 -10.37 -15.55 6.84
CA THR A 101 -9.60 -15.24 8.06
C THR A 101 -9.17 -13.78 8.05
N LEU A 102 -9.41 -13.03 9.13
CA LEU A 102 -8.89 -11.67 9.30
C LEU A 102 -7.38 -11.75 9.54
N ILE A 103 -6.59 -11.06 8.71
CA ILE A 103 -5.12 -11.03 8.82
C ILE A 103 -4.56 -9.67 9.21
N TYR A 104 -5.34 -8.59 9.05
CA TYR A 104 -4.97 -7.23 9.44
C TYR A 104 -6.21 -6.36 9.65
N SER A 105 -6.20 -5.50 10.66
CA SER A 105 -7.24 -4.51 10.97
C SER A 105 -6.61 -3.18 11.38
N SER A 106 -7.15 -2.08 10.87
CA SER A 106 -6.68 -0.71 11.14
C SER A 106 -7.86 0.22 11.39
N ILE A 107 -7.67 1.19 12.29
CA ILE A 107 -8.65 2.23 12.61
C ILE A 107 -7.95 3.58 12.50
N LYS A 108 -8.35 4.39 11.51
CA LYS A 108 -7.85 5.76 11.31
C LYS A 108 -8.95 6.76 11.64
N ILE A 109 -8.61 7.73 12.47
CA ILE A 109 -9.44 8.91 12.76
C ILE A 109 -9.21 9.94 11.64
N LEU A 110 -10.29 10.49 11.09
CA LEU A 110 -10.28 11.40 9.94
C LEU A 110 -11.04 12.68 10.27
N SER A 111 -10.47 13.84 9.97
CA SER A 111 -11.21 15.10 9.96
C SER A 111 -12.14 15.15 8.75
N ILE A 112 -13.40 15.51 8.98
CA ILE A 112 -14.36 15.85 7.93
C ILE A 112 -14.37 17.37 7.81
N GLU A 113 -14.18 17.85 6.59
CA GLU A 113 -14.19 19.28 6.27
C GLU A 113 -15.28 19.61 5.27
N LYS A 114 -15.97 20.74 5.47
CA LYS A 114 -16.88 21.31 4.50
C LYS A 114 -16.07 22.11 3.49
N ILE A 115 -16.16 21.73 2.22
CA ILE A 115 -15.58 22.49 1.13
C ILE A 115 -16.65 23.44 0.60
N GLU A 116 -16.46 24.75 0.82
CA GLU A 116 -17.37 25.81 0.38
C GLU A 116 -16.67 26.69 -0.67
N ASN A 117 -17.30 26.87 -1.83
CA ASN A 117 -16.84 27.80 -2.86
C ASN A 117 -17.54 29.16 -2.71
N TYR A 118 -16.79 30.25 -2.88
CA TYR A 118 -17.30 31.61 -2.75
C TYR A 118 -16.56 32.58 -3.67
N GLY A 119 -17.25 33.66 -4.08
CA GLY A 119 -16.65 34.73 -4.89
C GLY A 119 -15.65 35.56 -4.07
N CYS A 120 -14.49 35.84 -4.66
CA CYS A 120 -13.39 36.56 -4.02
C CYS A 120 -12.62 37.42 -5.05
N GLY A 121 -11.68 38.23 -4.57
CA GLY A 121 -10.93 39.17 -5.41
C GLY A 121 -11.75 40.42 -5.81
N PHE A 122 -11.17 41.24 -6.69
CA PHE A 122 -11.83 42.46 -7.17
C PHE A 122 -13.12 42.12 -7.94
N LEU A 123 -14.23 42.75 -7.54
CA LEU A 123 -15.58 42.51 -8.08
C LEU A 123 -16.04 41.02 -8.04
N TRP A 124 -15.51 40.21 -7.12
CA TRP A 124 -15.81 38.77 -6.99
C TRP A 124 -15.51 37.94 -8.25
N LEU A 125 -14.61 38.41 -9.13
CA LEU A 125 -14.28 37.75 -10.40
C LEU A 125 -13.48 36.44 -10.25
N SER A 126 -12.97 36.13 -9.06
CA SER A 126 -12.28 34.89 -8.76
C SER A 126 -13.14 33.98 -7.87
N THR A 127 -13.05 32.67 -8.07
CA THR A 127 -13.65 31.68 -7.16
C THR A 127 -12.59 31.22 -6.16
N CYS A 128 -12.83 31.46 -4.87
CA CYS A 128 -12.06 30.91 -3.77
C CYS A 128 -12.77 29.71 -3.16
N THR A 129 -12.00 28.85 -2.50
CA THR A 129 -12.50 27.68 -1.79
C THR A 129 -12.04 27.76 -0.33
N ARG A 130 -12.96 27.55 0.61
CA ARG A 130 -12.68 27.44 2.05
C ARG A 130 -13.00 26.03 2.52
N SER A 131 -12.09 25.45 3.30
CA SER A 131 -12.33 24.21 4.05
C SER A 131 -12.62 24.55 5.51
N THR A 132 -13.70 24.00 6.10
CA THR A 132 -14.02 24.18 7.53
C THR A 132 -14.26 22.83 8.22
N PRO A 133 -13.60 22.53 9.35
CA PRO A 133 -13.78 21.25 10.03
C PRO A 133 -15.18 21.16 10.65
N ILE A 134 -15.94 20.12 10.27
CA ILE A 134 -17.29 19.84 10.78
C ILE A 134 -17.23 18.77 11.89
N GLY A 135 -16.21 17.92 11.87
CA GLY A 135 -15.93 16.99 12.95
C GLY A 135 -15.06 15.82 12.51
N ILE A 136 -15.31 14.66 13.12
CA ILE A 136 -14.40 13.51 13.14
C ILE A 136 -15.12 12.21 12.73
N ALA A 137 -14.69 11.60 11.62
CA ALA A 137 -15.05 10.24 11.24
C ALA A 137 -14.04 9.22 11.78
N THR A 138 -14.53 8.00 12.00
CA THR A 138 -13.69 6.81 12.25
C THR A 138 -13.78 5.88 11.04
N ARG A 139 -12.65 5.64 10.36
CA ARG A 139 -12.54 4.67 9.26
C ARG A 139 -11.87 3.40 9.75
N THR A 140 -12.49 2.26 9.51
CA THR A 140 -11.95 0.93 9.80
C THR A 140 -11.64 0.22 8.49
N ILE A 141 -10.44 -0.35 8.38
CA ILE A 141 -9.99 -1.16 7.24
C ILE A 141 -9.70 -2.57 7.74
N ASN A 142 -10.27 -3.58 7.10
CA ASN A 142 -10.04 -4.98 7.44
C ASN A 142 -9.59 -5.76 6.20
N LEU A 143 -8.44 -6.42 6.29
CA LEU A 143 -7.92 -7.31 5.26
C LEU A 143 -8.16 -8.76 5.68
N TYR A 144 -8.84 -9.50 4.82
CA TYR A 144 -9.11 -10.92 4.98
C TYR A 144 -8.38 -11.74 3.93
N SER A 145 -7.92 -12.93 4.33
CA SER A 145 -7.42 -13.96 3.44
C SER A 145 -8.43 -15.08 3.26
N CYS A 146 -8.50 -15.62 2.05
CA CYS A 146 -9.26 -16.83 1.73
C CYS A 146 -8.30 -18.02 1.63
N THR A 147 -8.27 -18.87 2.65
CA THR A 147 -7.37 -20.04 2.70
C THR A 147 -8.13 -21.35 2.94
N LYS A 148 -7.48 -22.48 2.64
CA LYS A 148 -7.98 -23.82 2.94
C LYS A 148 -6.83 -24.76 3.26
N ASN A 149 -6.90 -25.44 4.39
CA ASN A 149 -5.93 -26.47 4.76
C ASN A 149 -6.22 -27.74 3.97
N ASN A 150 -5.48 -27.99 2.88
CA ASN A 150 -5.63 -29.18 2.06
C ASN A 150 -4.39 -29.48 1.22
N SER A 151 -4.01 -30.76 1.11
CA SER A 151 -2.77 -31.22 0.49
C SER A 151 -2.72 -31.13 -1.05
N GLY A 152 -3.83 -30.83 -1.73
CA GLY A 152 -3.92 -30.79 -3.20
C GLY A 152 -3.50 -29.46 -3.85
N LEU A 153 -3.37 -29.48 -5.18
CA LEU A 153 -3.18 -28.26 -5.98
C LEU A 153 -4.41 -27.35 -5.86
N SER A 154 -4.18 -26.05 -5.68
CA SER A 154 -5.23 -25.03 -5.75
C SER A 154 -5.55 -24.72 -7.22
N GLN A 155 -6.83 -24.56 -7.54
CA GLN A 155 -7.25 -24.00 -8.84
C GLN A 155 -6.87 -22.51 -9.00
N TYR A 156 -6.57 -21.85 -7.88
CA TYR A 156 -6.20 -20.45 -7.77
C TYR A 156 -4.73 -20.35 -7.37
N ILE A 157 -3.92 -19.63 -8.14
CA ILE A 157 -2.47 -19.58 -7.98
C ILE A 157 -2.02 -18.14 -7.74
N PHE A 158 -1.17 -17.97 -6.73
CA PHE A 158 -0.44 -16.73 -6.47
C PHE A 158 0.85 -16.73 -7.31
N GLY A 159 1.08 -15.67 -8.09
CA GLY A 159 2.21 -15.50 -9.01
C GLY A 159 3.15 -14.38 -8.59
N GLY A 160 3.35 -14.19 -7.28
CA GLY A 160 4.17 -13.12 -6.74
C GLY A 160 3.41 -11.79 -6.60
N SER A 161 4.17 -10.73 -6.33
CA SER A 161 3.65 -9.39 -6.07
C SER A 161 4.71 -8.30 -6.28
N TYR A 162 4.26 -7.13 -6.72
CA TYR A 162 5.08 -5.94 -6.96
C TYR A 162 4.37 -4.67 -6.48
N SER A 163 5.11 -3.57 -6.38
CA SER A 163 4.57 -2.24 -6.10
C SER A 163 5.39 -1.18 -6.86
N SER A 164 5.15 0.11 -6.59
CA SER A 164 6.01 1.20 -7.05
C SER A 164 7.48 1.01 -6.66
N ASN A 165 7.75 0.41 -5.50
CA ASN A 165 9.09 0.35 -4.89
C ASN A 165 9.66 -1.08 -4.79
N LYS A 166 8.88 -2.09 -5.16
CA LYS A 166 9.27 -3.52 -5.09
C LYS A 166 8.97 -4.24 -6.40
N ILE A 167 9.94 -4.98 -6.93
CA ILE A 167 9.75 -5.87 -8.08
C ILE A 167 9.16 -7.24 -7.67
N ASN A 168 8.56 -7.93 -8.63
CA ASN A 168 8.18 -9.33 -8.48
C ASN A 168 9.41 -10.21 -8.74
N PHE A 169 9.81 -11.03 -7.76
CA PHE A 169 11.02 -11.86 -7.84
C PHE A 169 10.95 -12.95 -8.93
N LEU A 170 9.77 -13.27 -9.45
CA LEU A 170 9.56 -14.27 -10.51
C LEU A 170 9.82 -13.72 -11.91
N THR A 171 9.46 -12.46 -12.15
CA THR A 171 9.66 -11.76 -13.44
C THR A 171 10.91 -10.87 -13.44
N ASN A 172 11.45 -10.56 -12.25
CA ASN A 172 12.47 -9.54 -12.00
C ASN A 172 12.05 -8.11 -12.42
N GLU A 173 10.74 -7.85 -12.44
CA GLU A 173 10.14 -6.62 -12.96
C GLU A 173 8.94 -6.17 -12.10
N LYS A 174 8.42 -4.95 -12.34
CA LYS A 174 7.15 -4.47 -11.76
C LYS A 174 5.94 -4.97 -12.56
N SER A 175 5.91 -6.28 -12.84
CA SER A 175 4.98 -6.93 -13.75
C SER A 175 4.58 -8.33 -13.24
N CYS A 176 3.44 -8.82 -13.73
CA CYS A 176 3.04 -10.22 -13.58
C CYS A 176 3.58 -11.07 -14.73
N GLN A 177 3.85 -12.35 -14.46
CA GLN A 177 4.20 -13.31 -15.49
C GLN A 177 3.02 -13.52 -16.45
N THR A 178 3.30 -13.82 -17.73
CA THR A 178 2.30 -14.18 -18.73
C THR A 178 1.33 -15.25 -18.19
N GLY A 179 0.02 -14.98 -18.30
CA GLY A 179 -1.04 -15.83 -17.74
C GLY A 179 -1.49 -15.47 -16.32
N PHE A 180 -0.87 -14.48 -15.67
CA PHE A 180 -1.34 -13.91 -14.39
C PHE A 180 -1.90 -12.50 -14.58
N THR A 181 -3.00 -12.24 -13.88
CA THR A 181 -3.68 -10.94 -13.83
C THR A 181 -3.20 -10.15 -12.60
N PRO A 182 -2.77 -8.89 -12.74
CA PRO A 182 -2.46 -8.03 -11.60
C PRO A 182 -3.75 -7.56 -10.90
N VAL A 183 -3.81 -7.76 -9.59
CA VAL A 183 -4.91 -7.30 -8.73
C VAL A 183 -4.37 -6.30 -7.72
N SER A 184 -4.85 -5.06 -7.81
CA SER A 184 -4.44 -3.96 -6.94
C SER A 184 -5.13 -4.02 -5.59
N LEU A 185 -4.35 -3.95 -4.51
CA LEU A 185 -4.79 -3.92 -3.12
C LEU A 185 -4.75 -2.47 -2.58
N ILE A 186 -4.06 -2.26 -1.44
CA ILE A 186 -3.83 -0.97 -0.80
C ILE A 186 -2.41 -0.48 -1.10
N ASN A 187 -2.15 0.83 -1.02
CA ASN A 187 -0.82 1.45 -1.19
C ASN A 187 -0.08 1.07 -2.50
N GLY A 188 -0.82 0.79 -3.58
CA GLY A 188 -0.23 0.39 -4.87
C GLY A 188 0.42 -1.00 -4.87
N ILE A 189 0.14 -1.84 -3.88
CA ILE A 189 0.53 -3.26 -3.89
C ILE A 189 -0.31 -3.98 -4.96
N ASN A 190 0.36 -4.62 -5.91
CA ASN A 190 -0.27 -5.45 -6.93
C ASN A 190 0.11 -6.92 -6.71
N ILE A 191 -0.90 -7.78 -6.66
CA ILE A 191 -0.74 -9.22 -6.47
C ILE A 191 -1.09 -9.93 -7.78
N CYS A 192 -0.22 -10.82 -8.23
CA CYS A 192 -0.43 -11.56 -9.47
C CYS A 192 -1.27 -12.81 -9.18
N LEU A 193 -2.47 -12.89 -9.76
CA LEU A 193 -3.43 -13.98 -9.54
C LEU A 193 -3.79 -14.66 -10.86
N THR A 194 -4.04 -15.96 -10.82
CA THR A 194 -4.59 -16.69 -11.97
C THR A 194 -5.44 -17.89 -11.54
N GLN A 195 -6.38 -18.27 -12.39
CA GLN A 195 -7.25 -19.42 -12.21
C GLN A 195 -6.97 -20.42 -13.33
N GLN A 196 -6.55 -21.63 -12.95
CA GLN A 196 -6.22 -22.77 -13.83
C GLN A 196 -5.18 -22.47 -14.92
N ILE A 197 -3.95 -22.98 -14.77
CA ILE A 197 -2.97 -23.00 -15.87
C ILE A 197 -2.93 -24.40 -16.49
N VAL A 198 -3.24 -24.47 -17.79
CA VAL A 198 -2.92 -25.63 -18.63
C VAL A 198 -1.41 -25.57 -18.92
N ASN A 199 -0.63 -26.51 -18.39
CA ASN A 199 0.84 -26.48 -18.32
C ASN A 199 1.42 -25.32 -17.49
N PRO A 200 1.41 -25.42 -16.14
CA PRO A 200 2.01 -24.41 -15.28
C PRO A 200 3.54 -24.38 -15.35
N PRO A 201 4.17 -23.24 -15.73
CA PRO A 201 5.59 -23.06 -15.50
C PRO A 201 5.86 -22.90 -14.01
N ASN A 202 6.76 -23.73 -13.45
CA ASN A 202 7.37 -23.61 -12.12
C ASN A 202 6.47 -23.01 -11.01
N ILE A 203 5.35 -23.68 -10.70
CA ILE A 203 4.56 -23.37 -9.50
C ILE A 203 5.36 -23.77 -8.26
N PHE A 204 5.80 -22.77 -7.52
CA PHE A 204 6.17 -22.89 -6.11
C PHE A 204 4.92 -23.13 -5.25
N LYS A 205 5.07 -23.80 -4.10
CA LYS A 205 3.93 -24.05 -3.21
C LYS A 205 3.63 -22.82 -2.36
N PHE A 206 2.35 -22.66 -2.01
CA PHE A 206 1.87 -21.65 -1.08
C PHE A 206 1.58 -22.26 0.30
N GLY A 207 1.97 -21.56 1.36
CA GLY A 207 1.92 -22.00 2.75
C GLY A 207 1.25 -20.99 3.69
N GLY A 208 0.49 -20.03 3.16
CA GLY A 208 -0.23 -19.03 3.96
C GLY A 208 0.16 -17.59 3.65
N ILE A 209 -0.60 -16.66 4.23
CA ILE A 209 -0.34 -15.22 4.22
C ILE A 209 -0.59 -14.69 5.63
N PHE A 210 0.25 -13.78 6.09
CA PHE A 210 0.17 -13.19 7.43
C PHE A 210 0.65 -11.73 7.40
N SER A 211 0.34 -10.96 8.44
CA SER A 211 0.79 -9.58 8.62
C SER A 211 1.53 -9.40 9.94
N CYS A 212 2.05 -8.19 10.19
CA CYS A 212 2.61 -7.80 11.50
C CYS A 212 1.65 -7.98 12.70
N GLN A 213 0.32 -8.11 12.46
CA GLN A 213 -0.69 -8.31 13.50
C GLN A 213 -1.08 -9.79 13.69
N THR A 214 -0.57 -10.69 12.85
CA THR A 214 -0.81 -12.14 13.01
C THR A 214 0.11 -12.69 14.11
N ASN A 215 -0.36 -13.67 14.88
CA ASN A 215 0.35 -14.13 16.08
C ASN A 215 1.71 -14.77 15.75
N ASN A 216 2.67 -14.65 16.67
CA ASN A 216 4.03 -15.20 16.53
C ASN A 216 4.08 -16.75 16.39
N SER A 217 2.98 -17.45 16.64
CA SER A 217 2.82 -18.89 16.35
C SER A 217 2.67 -19.20 14.87
N ASP A 218 2.29 -18.20 14.07
CA ASP A 218 1.88 -18.33 12.68
C ASP A 218 3.02 -17.91 11.72
N ILE A 219 4.27 -18.05 12.18
CA ILE A 219 5.45 -18.06 11.31
C ILE A 219 5.30 -19.21 10.31
N CYS A 220 5.80 -19.02 9.08
CA CYS A 220 5.56 -19.91 7.96
C CYS A 220 5.67 -21.42 8.28
N PRO A 221 4.78 -22.27 7.71
CA PRO A 221 4.86 -23.70 7.90
C PRO A 221 6.22 -24.26 7.53
N ILE A 222 6.64 -25.34 8.20
CA ILE A 222 8.01 -25.84 8.09
C ILE A 222 8.32 -26.26 6.63
N GLY A 223 9.37 -25.68 6.06
CA GLY A 223 9.75 -25.83 4.65
C GLY A 223 9.22 -24.73 3.73
N PHE A 224 8.53 -23.72 4.26
CA PHE A 224 8.14 -22.50 3.56
C PHE A 224 8.87 -21.29 4.14
N SER A 225 9.27 -20.38 3.27
CA SER A 225 9.95 -19.14 3.64
C SER A 225 9.00 -17.94 3.53
N PRO A 226 9.08 -16.93 4.42
CA PRO A 226 8.32 -15.70 4.31
C PRO A 226 8.88 -14.78 3.22
N TYR A 227 7.99 -14.31 2.34
CA TYR A 227 8.27 -13.33 1.30
C TYR A 227 7.38 -12.12 1.50
N ILE A 228 7.97 -10.93 1.60
CA ILE A 228 7.21 -9.69 1.68
C ILE A 228 6.38 -9.52 0.42
N ILE A 229 5.10 -9.19 0.59
CA ILE A 229 4.18 -8.77 -0.46
C ILE A 229 4.32 -7.26 -0.62
N GLY A 230 4.15 -6.52 0.46
CA GLY A 230 4.27 -5.07 0.54
C GLY A 230 3.89 -4.52 1.92
N LEU A 231 3.80 -3.20 2.03
CA LEU A 231 3.60 -2.46 3.29
C LEU A 231 2.17 -1.87 3.37
N ILE A 232 1.39 -2.31 4.35
CA ILE A 232 0.05 -1.80 4.67
C ILE A 232 0.18 -0.64 5.68
N ASP A 233 -0.64 0.41 5.51
CA ASP A 233 -0.74 1.60 6.39
C ASP A 233 0.59 2.21 6.88
N THR A 234 1.65 2.08 6.07
CA THR A 234 3.02 2.61 6.28
C THR A 234 3.87 1.97 7.38
N ASP A 235 3.35 1.02 8.17
CA ASP A 235 4.11 0.38 9.25
C ASP A 235 3.91 -1.14 9.40
N CYS A 236 3.01 -1.76 8.62
CA CYS A 236 2.74 -3.20 8.72
C CYS A 236 3.14 -3.97 7.47
N ASN A 237 4.18 -4.80 7.57
CA ASN A 237 4.56 -5.71 6.49
C ASN A 237 3.53 -6.85 6.33
N LEU A 238 3.14 -7.13 5.09
CA LEU A 238 2.33 -8.28 4.67
C LEU A 238 3.23 -9.31 4.01
N TYR A 239 3.12 -10.59 4.38
CA TYR A 239 4.01 -11.67 3.97
C TYR A 239 3.24 -12.87 3.39
N ALA A 240 3.76 -13.48 2.32
CA ALA A 240 3.35 -14.80 1.83
C ALA A 240 4.38 -15.86 2.20
N CYS A 241 3.94 -17.04 2.64
CA CYS A 241 4.80 -18.19 2.86
C CYS A 241 4.91 -19.01 1.58
N LEU A 242 6.10 -19.07 0.97
CA LEU A 242 6.32 -19.80 -0.28
C LEU A 242 7.43 -20.85 -0.13
N GLN A 243 7.24 -22.01 -0.76
CA GLN A 243 8.29 -23.01 -0.94
C GLN A 243 8.80 -22.93 -2.38
N LEU A 244 9.87 -22.15 -2.59
CA LEU A 244 10.55 -22.00 -3.86
C LEU A 244 11.61 -23.09 -4.03
N LYS A 245 11.78 -23.60 -5.25
CA LYS A 245 12.90 -24.48 -5.62
C LYS A 245 13.98 -23.70 -6.38
N ALA A 246 15.17 -24.28 -6.45
CA ALA A 246 16.30 -23.72 -7.22
C ALA A 246 15.99 -23.44 -8.71
N GLN A 247 15.02 -24.15 -9.29
CA GLN A 247 14.60 -23.97 -10.69
C GLN A 247 13.54 -22.87 -10.87
N ASP A 248 12.83 -22.48 -9.81
CA ASP A 248 11.68 -21.58 -9.89
C ASP A 248 12.08 -20.10 -10.07
N ILE A 249 13.35 -19.78 -9.85
CA ILE A 249 13.90 -18.42 -9.86
C ILE A 249 15.11 -18.40 -10.78
N LYS A 250 15.11 -17.55 -11.80
CA LYS A 250 16.18 -17.49 -12.82
C LYS A 250 17.31 -16.52 -12.48
N LEU A 251 17.07 -15.58 -11.57
CA LEU A 251 17.94 -14.44 -11.26
C LEU A 251 17.91 -14.16 -9.76
N LEU A 252 19.00 -13.65 -9.20
CA LEU A 252 18.98 -13.12 -7.83
C LEU A 252 18.08 -11.88 -7.77
N PRO A 253 17.23 -11.73 -6.73
CA PRO A 253 16.39 -10.55 -6.59
C PRO A 253 17.25 -9.29 -6.38
N THR A 254 16.89 -8.20 -7.07
CA THR A 254 17.56 -6.90 -6.84
C THR A 254 17.17 -6.32 -5.49
N ILE A 255 18.12 -5.63 -4.83
CA ILE A 255 17.87 -4.92 -3.57
C ILE A 255 16.72 -3.92 -3.73
N SER A 256 15.77 -4.00 -2.79
CA SER A 256 14.63 -3.09 -2.68
C SER A 256 15.06 -1.81 -1.98
N LEU A 257 15.03 -0.68 -2.69
CA LEU A 257 15.50 0.62 -2.20
C LEU A 257 14.34 1.47 -1.63
N PRO A 258 14.59 2.28 -0.59
CA PRO A 258 13.61 3.22 -0.06
C PRO A 258 13.41 4.42 -1.01
N PRO A 259 12.32 5.20 -0.89
CA PRO A 259 11.23 5.05 0.10
C PRO A 259 10.30 3.88 -0.24
N TYR A 260 9.69 3.26 0.78
CA TYR A 260 8.79 2.11 0.60
C TYR A 260 7.30 2.47 0.53
N PHE A 261 6.95 3.69 0.93
CA PHE A 261 5.59 4.25 0.95
C PHE A 261 5.53 5.53 0.11
N ASN A 262 4.31 5.94 -0.29
CA ASN A 262 4.11 7.26 -0.90
C ASN A 262 4.08 8.33 0.21
N ILE A 263 4.88 9.38 0.03
CA ILE A 263 4.99 10.49 0.99
C ILE A 263 3.64 11.23 1.13
N ILE A 264 2.82 11.25 0.07
CA ILE A 264 1.51 11.90 0.04
C ILE A 264 0.56 11.31 1.11
N ASP A 265 0.62 10.00 1.37
CA ASP A 265 -0.26 9.34 2.34
C ASP A 265 0.03 9.79 3.79
N GLN A 266 1.29 10.11 4.09
CA GLN A 266 1.71 10.61 5.41
C GLN A 266 1.27 12.05 5.68
N LEU A 267 1.10 12.89 4.65
CA LEU A 267 0.64 14.27 4.79
C LEU A 267 -0.86 14.38 5.17
N THR A 268 -1.58 13.24 5.24
CA THR A 268 -3.01 13.18 5.58
C THR A 268 -3.30 12.82 7.05
N SER A 269 -2.29 12.68 7.90
CA SER A 269 -2.50 12.59 9.35
C SER A 269 -2.52 13.99 9.96
N PRO A 270 -3.61 14.43 10.63
CA PRO A 270 -3.61 15.70 11.34
C PRO A 270 -2.64 15.60 12.53
N SER A 271 -1.50 16.29 12.44
CA SER A 271 -0.52 16.38 13.52
C SER A 271 -1.13 17.12 14.72
N ILE A 272 -1.20 16.44 15.86
CA ILE A 272 -1.84 16.93 17.08
C ILE A 272 -1.01 18.07 17.72
N ASN A 273 -1.73 19.07 18.24
CA ASN A 273 -1.28 20.23 19.03
C ASN A 273 0.17 20.20 19.56
N ILE A 274 1.00 21.10 19.03
CA ILE A 274 2.20 21.58 19.74
C ILE A 274 1.74 22.60 20.78
N SER A 275 2.00 22.35 22.06
CA SER A 275 1.67 23.26 23.15
C SER A 275 2.61 24.47 23.17
N ASN A 276 2.06 25.66 22.94
CA ASN A 276 2.78 26.93 23.04
C ASN A 276 3.08 27.25 24.51
N ASN A 277 4.27 26.92 25.00
CA ASN A 277 4.74 27.37 26.32
C ASN A 277 5.24 28.81 26.24
N ILE A 278 4.57 29.72 26.96
CA ILE A 278 4.99 31.11 27.12
C ILE A 278 5.97 31.18 28.30
N ILE A 279 7.19 31.64 28.05
CA ILE A 279 8.14 32.03 29.11
C ILE A 279 8.52 33.50 28.89
N ASN A 280 8.37 34.32 29.93
CA ASN A 280 8.72 35.74 29.95
C ASN A 280 8.12 36.60 28.81
N GLY A 281 6.85 36.38 28.48
CA GLY A 281 6.08 37.29 27.61
C GLY A 281 6.53 37.35 26.15
N LYS A 282 7.41 36.46 25.70
CA LYS A 282 7.88 36.37 24.31
C LYS A 282 7.65 34.95 23.78
N LEU A 283 6.95 34.85 22.64
CA LEU A 283 6.91 33.61 21.85
C LEU A 283 8.30 33.39 21.25
N ILE A 284 8.97 32.29 21.62
CA ILE A 284 10.27 31.92 21.09
C ILE A 284 10.10 30.70 20.17
N SER A 285 10.04 30.95 18.86
CA SER A 285 10.12 29.91 17.82
C SER A 285 11.57 29.48 17.63
N ILE A 286 12.00 28.39 18.28
CA ILE A 286 13.37 27.87 18.15
C ILE A 286 13.47 26.85 17.01
N LEU A 287 13.61 27.36 15.78
CA LEU A 287 14.67 26.93 14.85
C LEU A 287 14.60 27.76 13.56
N GLN A 288 15.66 28.53 13.31
CA GLN A 288 15.86 29.18 12.02
C GLN A 288 16.26 28.12 10.99
N MET A 289 15.31 27.70 10.17
CA MET A 289 15.59 27.41 8.76
C MET A 289 14.92 28.51 7.94
N ALA A 290 15.54 28.89 6.82
CA ALA A 290 15.10 30.03 6.02
C ALA A 290 13.62 29.90 5.59
N PRO A 291 12.87 31.01 5.44
CA PRO A 291 11.46 30.94 5.10
C PRO A 291 11.27 30.43 3.67
N ILE A 292 11.05 29.13 3.53
CA ILE A 292 10.28 28.61 2.41
C ILE A 292 8.82 28.90 2.75
N THR A 293 8.32 30.03 2.27
CA THR A 293 6.89 30.30 2.17
C THR A 293 6.29 29.23 1.25
N ILE A 294 5.71 28.18 1.85
CA ILE A 294 4.86 27.23 1.13
C ILE A 294 3.54 27.95 0.87
N ASP A 295 3.51 28.74 -0.21
CA ASP A 295 2.26 29.18 -0.82
C ASP A 295 1.43 27.95 -1.21
N GLN A 296 0.12 28.00 -0.97
CA GLN A 296 -0.82 26.93 -1.31
C GLN A 296 -1.13 26.90 -2.83
N SER A 297 -0.12 27.05 -3.68
CA SER A 297 -0.24 27.15 -5.14
C SER A 297 0.09 25.85 -5.89
N LEU A 298 0.37 24.75 -5.19
CA LEU A 298 0.84 23.50 -5.80
C LEU A 298 -0.22 22.70 -6.61
N ASN A 299 -1.45 23.22 -6.77
CA ASN A 299 -2.55 22.54 -7.48
C ASN A 299 -3.05 23.27 -8.75
N LEU A 300 -2.34 24.31 -9.22
CA LEU A 300 -2.72 25.07 -10.43
C LEU A 300 -1.66 25.10 -11.55
N ALA A 301 -0.48 24.50 -11.34
CA ALA A 301 0.66 24.62 -12.26
C ALA A 301 0.73 23.56 -13.39
N ILE A 302 -0.19 22.58 -13.46
CA ILE A 302 -0.07 21.44 -14.41
C ILE A 302 -1.05 21.53 -15.61
N LYS A 303 -1.85 22.59 -15.73
CA LYS A 303 -2.83 22.73 -16.84
C LYS A 303 -2.86 24.08 -17.57
N SER A 304 -1.77 24.86 -17.49
CA SER A 304 -1.69 26.21 -18.10
C SER A 304 -0.37 26.50 -18.86
N GLN A 305 0.28 25.49 -19.42
CA GLN A 305 1.52 25.65 -20.24
C GLN A 305 1.42 25.10 -21.67
N PHE A 306 0.20 24.98 -22.21
CA PHE A 306 -0.02 24.90 -23.65
C PHE A 306 -1.04 25.97 -24.06
N ILE A 307 -0.73 26.70 -25.13
CA ILE A 307 -1.37 27.94 -25.66
C ILE A 307 -0.67 29.24 -25.23
N SER A 308 0.56 29.39 -25.70
CA SER A 308 1.08 30.64 -26.28
C SER A 308 2.18 30.24 -27.27
N TRP A 309 2.42 31.03 -28.32
CA TRP A 309 3.36 30.77 -29.44
C TRP A 309 2.90 29.85 -30.60
N ILE A 310 1.80 30.25 -31.27
CA ILE A 310 1.73 30.32 -32.74
C ILE A 310 1.02 31.67 -33.04
N LEU A 311 1.71 32.78 -33.35
CA LEU A 311 2.40 33.19 -34.59
C LEU A 311 1.47 33.56 -35.78
N PHE A 312 1.69 34.79 -36.27
CA PHE A 312 1.29 35.41 -37.56
C PHE A 312 -0.19 35.75 -37.90
N LEU A 313 -0.51 37.06 -37.78
CA LEU A 313 -0.90 38.05 -38.84
C LEU A 313 -1.38 37.54 -40.24
N PRO A 314 -2.15 38.31 -41.05
CA PRO A 314 -2.42 39.78 -40.99
C PRO A 314 -3.87 40.26 -41.33
N MET A 315 -4.02 41.59 -41.41
CA MET A 315 -4.98 42.41 -42.20
C MET A 315 -6.04 41.75 -43.11
N VAL A 316 -7.29 42.28 -43.04
CA VAL A 316 -8.15 42.81 -44.15
C VAL A 316 -9.55 43.12 -43.53
N LYS A 317 -9.97 44.38 -43.40
CA LYS A 317 -10.69 45.27 -44.36
C LYS A 317 -12.18 44.90 -44.63
N TYR A 318 -13.04 45.93 -44.48
CA TYR A 318 -14.38 46.18 -45.07
C TYR A 318 -15.69 45.78 -44.35
N PHE A 319 -16.47 46.83 -43.96
CA PHE A 319 -17.95 46.99 -43.94
C PHE A 319 -18.75 45.89 -43.17
N ILE A 320 -20.00 45.99 -42.74
CA ILE A 320 -21.15 46.90 -42.92
C ILE A 320 -21.62 47.28 -41.49
N PHE A 321 -22.22 48.44 -41.21
CA PHE A 321 -22.73 49.47 -42.12
C PHE A 321 -21.79 50.69 -42.18
#